data_AF-A0A4S1XAL5-F1
#
_entry.id   AF-A0A4S1XAL5-F1
#
_cell.length_a   1.000
_cell.length_b   1.000
_cell.length_c   1.000
_cell.angle_alpha   90.00
_cell.angle_beta   90.00
_cell.angle_gamma   90.00
#
_symmetry.space_group_name_H-M   'P 1'
#
loop_
_entity.id
_entity.type
_entity.pdbx_description
1 polymer ?
#
loop_
_entity_poly.entity_id
_entity_poly.type
_entity_poly.pdbx_seq_one_letter_code
_entity_poly.pdbx_strand_id
1 'polypeptide(L)'
;MLKNVFGGALIAALVVILLMSPRDWVLSDQHRAVADVAALPEGSGKVLSNLEYLVGAYGVHVPHPPTKAQLLYQVLVLAGRAPPAQLVAAYQRPRFGYSVREWSFLGMPFGWYSEYGFVLYSNNRWKLVETPLIEAGNEQLMQEVGRDLRQGFFFPFWAHAWGWLYVAGIAFWGWLYHRSVVRRREELGIL
;
A
#
# COMPACT_ATOMS: atom_id res chain seq x y z
N MET A 1 -20.35 27.12 -11.67
CA MET A 1 -19.29 27.28 -10.65
C MET A 1 -18.95 25.98 -9.91
N LEU A 2 -19.92 25.24 -9.34
CA LEU A 2 -19.64 23.99 -8.60
C LEU A 2 -18.83 22.94 -9.37
N LYS A 3 -19.11 22.73 -10.67
CA LYS A 3 -18.36 21.76 -11.51
C LYS A 3 -16.84 22.04 -11.56
N ASN A 4 -16.43 23.31 -11.52
CA ASN A 4 -15.02 23.69 -11.61
C ASN A 4 -14.31 23.50 -10.26
N VAL A 5 -15.01 23.72 -9.15
CA VAL A 5 -14.47 23.52 -7.78
C VAL A 5 -14.28 22.03 -7.49
N PHE A 6 -15.28 21.20 -7.82
CA PHE A 6 -15.18 19.74 -7.66
C PHE A 6 -14.10 19.14 -8.55
N GLY A 7 -13.99 19.60 -9.81
CA GLY A 7 -12.92 19.17 -10.72
C GLY A 7 -11.53 19.55 -10.18
N GLY A 8 -11.35 20.78 -9.70
CA GLY A 8 -10.09 21.23 -9.11
C GLY A 8 -9.69 20.44 -7.85
N ALA A 9 -10.64 20.17 -6.97
CA ALA A 9 -10.41 19.37 -5.76
C ALA A 9 -10.01 17.92 -6.08
N LEU A 10 -10.67 17.29 -7.06
CA LEU A 10 -10.34 15.93 -7.50
C LEU A 10 -8.92 15.86 -8.08
N ILE A 11 -8.53 16.84 -8.91
CA ILE A 11 -7.19 16.93 -9.47
C ILE A 11 -6.16 17.12 -8.36
N ALA A 12 -6.41 18.02 -7.41
CA ALA A 12 -5.51 18.24 -6.27
C ALA A 12 -5.33 16.96 -5.45
N ALA A 13 -6.42 16.24 -5.15
CA ALA A 13 -6.35 14.96 -4.44
C ALA A 13 -5.54 13.91 -5.21
N LEU A 14 -5.75 13.78 -6.53
CA LEU A 14 -4.99 12.88 -7.38
C LEU A 14 -3.49 13.22 -7.39
N VAL A 15 -3.14 14.51 -7.50
CA VAL A 15 -1.75 14.97 -7.46
C VAL A 15 -1.11 14.65 -6.12
N VAL A 16 -1.78 14.92 -5.00
CA VAL A 16 -1.27 14.58 -3.66
C VAL A 16 -1.05 13.07 -3.54
N ILE A 17 -2.02 12.26 -3.94
CA ILE A 17 -1.92 10.79 -3.91
C ILE A 17 -0.76 10.32 -4.79
N LEU A 18 -0.61 10.86 -6.00
CA LEU A 18 0.48 10.54 -6.91
C LEU A 18 1.85 10.82 -6.28
N LEU A 19 2.00 11.99 -5.64
CA LEU A 19 3.26 12.44 -5.03
C LEU A 19 3.61 11.70 -3.74
N MET A 20 2.60 11.40 -2.91
CA MET A 20 2.78 10.76 -1.60
C MET A 20 2.80 9.23 -1.68
N SER A 21 2.30 8.63 -2.76
CA SER A 21 2.33 7.18 -2.95
C SER A 21 3.76 6.71 -3.26
N PRO A 22 4.27 5.65 -2.61
CA PRO A 22 5.54 5.02 -2.96
C PRO A 22 5.45 4.11 -4.20
N ARG A 23 4.24 3.93 -4.78
CA ARG A 23 4.00 3.03 -5.92
C ARG A 23 4.51 3.59 -7.25
N ASP A 24 4.80 2.72 -8.20
CA ASP A 24 5.33 3.11 -9.50
C ASP A 24 4.31 3.86 -10.38
N TRP A 25 4.81 4.68 -11.31
CA TRP A 25 3.98 5.32 -12.32
C TRP A 25 3.66 4.38 -13.48
N VAL A 26 4.60 3.49 -13.81
CA VAL A 26 4.44 2.46 -14.82
C VAL A 26 3.69 1.28 -14.21
N LEU A 27 3.06 0.45 -15.05
CA LEU A 27 2.43 -0.78 -14.59
C LEU A 27 3.50 -1.66 -13.94
N SER A 28 3.32 -1.95 -12.66
CA SER A 28 4.27 -2.69 -11.83
C SER A 28 3.52 -3.59 -10.88
N ASP A 29 3.94 -4.85 -10.80
CA ASP A 29 3.50 -5.80 -9.79
C ASP A 29 4.51 -5.92 -8.64
N GLN A 30 5.53 -5.07 -8.58
CA GLN A 30 6.65 -5.27 -7.64
C GLN A 30 6.37 -4.71 -6.24
N HIS A 31 5.22 -4.05 -6.04
CA HIS A 31 4.89 -3.45 -4.76
C HIS A 31 4.41 -4.52 -3.78
N ARG A 32 5.27 -4.89 -2.84
CA ARG A 32 4.92 -5.79 -1.74
C ARG A 32 4.36 -5.00 -0.57
N ALA A 33 3.31 -5.55 0.03
CA ALA A 33 2.67 -4.98 1.20
C ALA A 33 2.25 -6.10 2.15
N VAL A 34 2.14 -5.77 3.44
CA VAL A 34 1.59 -6.66 4.45
C VAL A 34 0.35 -6.03 5.05
N ALA A 35 -0.77 -6.72 4.97
CA ALA A 35 -1.96 -6.38 5.72
C ALA A 35 -1.75 -6.84 7.17
N ASP A 36 -1.80 -5.91 8.13
CA ASP A 36 -1.69 -6.24 9.55
C ASP A 36 -2.86 -7.13 9.97
N VAL A 37 -2.56 -8.27 10.58
CA VAL A 37 -3.55 -9.24 11.05
C VAL A 37 -3.70 -9.12 12.55
N ALA A 38 -2.58 -9.21 13.28
CA ALA A 38 -2.60 -9.16 14.73
C ALA A 38 -1.25 -8.71 15.32
N ALA A 39 -1.32 -7.97 16.43
CA ALA A 39 -0.17 -7.79 17.31
C ALA A 39 0.12 -9.11 18.06
N LEU A 40 1.41 -9.41 18.23
CA LEU A 40 1.86 -10.58 18.96
C LEU A 40 2.11 -10.21 20.43
N PRO A 41 1.57 -10.97 21.40
CA PRO A 41 1.80 -10.70 22.80
C PRO A 41 3.25 -10.96 23.22
N GLU A 42 3.63 -10.44 24.38
CA GLU A 42 4.80 -10.95 25.10
C GLU A 42 4.53 -12.36 25.60
N GLY A 43 5.50 -13.25 25.44
CA GLY A 43 5.34 -14.63 25.83
C GLY A 43 6.64 -15.42 25.79
N SER A 44 6.61 -16.55 26.47
CA SER A 44 7.67 -17.57 26.47
C SER A 44 7.25 -18.72 25.55
N GLY A 45 8.01 -18.95 24.50
CA GLY A 45 7.75 -19.98 23.50
C GLY A 45 8.87 -19.97 22.46
N LYS A 46 9.11 -21.06 21.73
CA LYS A 46 10.26 -21.12 20.80
C LYS A 46 10.10 -20.10 19.66
N VAL A 47 8.88 -19.76 19.25
CA VAL A 47 8.63 -18.74 18.22
C VAL A 47 8.54 -17.36 18.86
N LEU A 48 7.71 -17.19 19.91
CA LEU A 48 7.50 -15.89 20.58
C LEU A 48 8.77 -15.28 21.19
N SER A 49 9.66 -16.10 21.77
CA SER A 49 10.90 -15.59 22.37
C SER A 49 11.96 -15.22 21.33
N ASN A 50 11.80 -15.68 20.09
CA ASN A 50 12.79 -15.53 19.02
C ASN A 50 12.28 -14.69 17.84
N LEU A 51 11.17 -13.95 17.99
CA LEU A 51 10.54 -13.21 16.89
C LEU A 51 11.52 -12.27 16.16
N GLU A 52 12.33 -11.50 16.91
CA GLU A 52 13.28 -10.57 16.32
C GLU A 52 14.39 -11.29 15.56
N TYR A 53 14.87 -12.41 16.10
CA TYR A 53 15.86 -13.25 15.43
C TYR A 53 15.28 -13.87 14.16
N LEU A 54 14.08 -14.43 14.22
CA LEU A 54 13.40 -15.03 13.06
C LEU A 54 13.19 -14.01 11.95
N VAL A 55 12.76 -12.79 12.29
CA VAL A 55 12.57 -11.71 11.33
C VAL A 55 13.91 -11.19 10.79
N GLY A 56 14.93 -11.06 11.63
CA GLY A 56 16.25 -10.58 11.22
C GLY A 56 17.04 -11.57 10.38
N ALA A 57 16.97 -12.87 10.68
CA ALA A 57 17.80 -13.89 10.06
C ALA A 57 17.15 -14.54 8.82
N TYR A 58 15.82 -14.71 8.83
CA TYR A 58 15.08 -15.42 7.77
C TYR A 58 14.09 -14.53 7.03
N GLY A 59 14.03 -13.24 7.35
CA GLY A 59 13.13 -12.31 6.68
C GLY A 59 13.59 -11.90 5.29
N VAL A 60 12.64 -11.81 4.37
CA VAL A 60 12.80 -11.14 3.08
C VAL A 60 12.77 -9.64 3.33
N HIS A 61 13.87 -8.97 3.01
CA HIS A 61 13.99 -7.52 3.17
C HIS A 61 13.51 -6.79 1.92
N VAL A 62 12.40 -6.08 2.04
CA VAL A 62 11.81 -5.26 0.99
C VAL A 62 12.11 -3.79 1.29
N PRO A 63 12.96 -3.11 0.51
CA PRO A 63 13.20 -1.69 0.70
C PRO A 63 11.93 -0.90 0.40
N HIS A 64 11.63 0.10 1.22
CA HIS A 64 10.61 1.09 0.91
C HIS A 64 11.18 2.06 -0.14
N PRO A 65 10.67 2.08 -1.37
CA PRO A 65 11.06 3.10 -2.31
C PRO A 65 10.63 4.47 -1.75
N PRO A 66 11.49 5.50 -1.85
CA PRO A 66 11.11 6.83 -1.42
C PRO A 66 9.89 7.30 -2.21
N THR A 67 8.96 7.96 -1.53
CA THR A 67 7.84 8.65 -2.21
C THR A 67 8.39 9.73 -3.14
N LYS A 68 7.61 10.16 -4.13
CA LYS A 68 8.08 11.20 -5.06
C LYS A 68 8.28 12.55 -4.34
N ALA A 69 7.48 12.82 -3.33
CA ALA A 69 7.72 13.96 -2.42
C ALA A 69 9.06 13.84 -1.68
N GLN A 70 9.43 12.64 -1.22
CA GLN A 70 10.74 12.40 -0.58
C GLN A 70 11.89 12.52 -1.58
N LEU A 71 11.72 12.05 -2.82
CA LEU A 71 12.71 12.26 -3.89
C LEU A 71 12.92 13.75 -4.16
N LEU A 72 11.84 14.52 -4.29
CA LEU A 72 11.92 15.98 -4.47
C LEU A 72 12.62 16.64 -3.27
N TYR A 73 12.30 16.22 -2.05
CA TYR A 73 12.97 16.71 -0.85
C TYR A 73 14.47 16.41 -0.86
N GLN A 74 14.87 15.19 -1.25
CA GLN A 74 16.28 14.80 -1.38
C GLN A 74 17.01 15.69 -2.40
N VAL A 75 16.38 16.00 -3.53
CA VAL A 75 16.94 16.93 -4.52
C VAL A 75 17.10 18.34 -3.93
N LEU A 76 16.11 18.82 -3.16
CA LEU A 76 16.21 20.12 -2.48
C LEU A 76 17.32 20.15 -1.42
N VAL A 77 17.51 19.06 -0.68
CA VAL A 77 18.64 18.92 0.29
C VAL A 77 19.97 18.96 -0.45
N LEU A 78 20.11 18.21 -1.55
CA LEU A 78 21.32 18.21 -2.38
C LEU A 78 21.61 19.60 -2.98
N ALA A 79 20.57 20.37 -3.30
CA ALA A 79 20.68 21.74 -3.78
C ALA A 79 20.92 22.78 -2.66
N GLY A 80 21.07 22.35 -1.40
CA GLY A 80 21.23 23.23 -0.24
C GLY A 80 19.99 24.06 0.11
N ARG A 81 18.82 23.67 -0.39
CA ARG A 81 17.54 24.37 -0.23
C ARG A 81 16.66 23.81 0.89
N ALA A 82 17.05 22.70 1.52
CA ALA A 82 16.36 22.10 2.65
C ALA A 82 17.34 21.44 3.63
N PRO A 83 17.06 21.41 4.95
CA PRO A 83 17.90 20.73 5.93
C PRO A 83 17.83 19.21 5.77
N PRO A 84 18.88 18.44 6.14
CA PRO A 84 18.80 16.99 6.13
C PRO A 84 17.74 16.52 7.14
N ALA A 85 16.91 15.56 6.73
CA ALA A 85 15.90 14.99 7.63
C ALA A 85 16.57 14.23 8.77
N GLN A 86 16.19 14.50 10.03
CA GLN A 86 16.62 13.71 11.17
C GLN A 86 15.93 12.34 11.15
N LEU A 87 16.71 11.28 11.33
CA LEU A 87 16.27 9.90 11.17
C LEU A 87 16.37 9.18 12.51
N VAL A 88 15.23 8.83 13.09
CA VAL A 88 15.15 7.87 14.19
C VAL A 88 14.65 6.56 13.60
N ALA A 89 15.52 5.56 13.51
CA ALA A 89 15.19 4.25 12.93
C ALA A 89 15.09 3.20 14.04
N ALA A 90 13.91 3.07 14.64
CA ALA A 90 13.57 1.89 15.43
C ALA A 90 12.78 0.91 14.55
N TYR A 91 13.13 -0.36 14.58
CA TYR A 91 12.28 -1.40 14.00
C TYR A 91 11.01 -1.52 14.85
N GLN A 92 9.85 -1.58 14.19
CA GLN A 92 8.64 -1.99 14.88
C GLN A 92 8.82 -3.43 15.36
N ARG A 93 8.38 -3.71 16.59
CA ARG A 93 8.32 -5.09 17.10
C ARG A 93 7.60 -6.00 16.08
N PRO A 94 8.09 -7.23 15.83
CA PRO A 94 7.44 -8.14 14.90
C PRO A 94 5.94 -8.35 15.19
N ARG A 95 5.14 -8.39 14.13
CA ARG A 95 3.69 -8.59 14.13
C ARG A 95 3.31 -9.72 13.19
N PHE A 96 2.07 -10.17 13.31
CA PHE A 96 1.50 -11.16 12.40
C PHE A 96 0.72 -10.45 11.31
N GLY A 97 0.97 -10.81 10.05
CA GLY A 97 0.39 -10.14 8.89
C GLY A 97 0.12 -11.09 7.74
N TYR A 98 -0.50 -10.57 6.70
CA TYR A 98 -0.78 -11.27 5.45
C TYR A 98 -0.03 -10.60 4.29
N SER A 99 0.96 -11.29 3.73
CA SER A 99 1.83 -10.84 2.65
C SER A 99 1.11 -10.89 1.30
N VAL A 100 1.07 -9.73 0.65
CA VAL A 100 0.47 -9.55 -0.66
C VAL A 100 1.40 -8.78 -1.59
N ARG A 101 1.13 -8.98 -2.87
CA ARG A 101 1.77 -8.23 -3.93
C ARG A 101 0.71 -7.49 -4.73
N GLU A 102 0.93 -6.20 -4.91
CA GLU A 102 -0.03 -5.28 -5.54
C GLU A 102 0.34 -4.99 -6.99
N TRP A 103 -0.68 -4.95 -7.84
CA TRP A 103 -0.58 -4.33 -9.17
C TRP A 103 -0.85 -2.85 -9.05
N SER A 104 0.11 -2.04 -9.46
CA SER A 104 0.02 -0.59 -9.42
C SER A 104 0.26 0.04 -10.78
N PHE A 105 -0.44 1.14 -11.04
CA PHE A 105 -0.25 1.99 -12.20
C PHE A 105 -0.56 3.43 -11.82
N LEU A 106 0.24 4.40 -12.30
CA LEU A 106 0.10 5.82 -11.93
C LEU A 106 0.01 6.02 -10.40
N GLY A 107 0.80 5.30 -9.61
CA GLY A 107 0.80 5.41 -8.16
C GLY A 107 -0.45 4.86 -7.45
N MET A 108 -1.37 4.21 -8.18
CA MET A 108 -2.64 3.67 -7.66
C MET A 108 -2.65 2.14 -7.75
N PRO A 109 -3.20 1.42 -6.76
CA PRO A 109 -3.34 -0.02 -6.78
C PRO A 109 -4.64 -0.45 -7.47
N PHE A 110 -4.53 -1.39 -8.40
CA PHE A 110 -5.64 -1.92 -9.22
C PHE A 110 -6.02 -3.35 -8.86
N GLY A 111 -5.15 -4.05 -8.15
CA GLY A 111 -5.38 -5.41 -7.73
C GLY A 111 -4.24 -5.89 -6.86
N TRP A 112 -4.41 -7.09 -6.34
CA TRP A 112 -3.44 -7.73 -5.48
C TRP A 112 -3.57 -9.25 -5.62
N TYR A 113 -2.51 -9.95 -5.24
CA TYR A 113 -2.54 -11.40 -5.06
C TYR A 113 -1.71 -11.78 -3.83
N SER A 114 -2.01 -12.94 -3.25
CA SER A 114 -1.26 -13.48 -2.14
C SER A 114 0.14 -13.86 -2.60
N GLU A 115 1.18 -13.37 -1.92
CA GLU A 115 2.57 -13.77 -2.22
C GLU A 115 3.01 -14.91 -1.30
N TYR A 116 3.09 -14.66 0.01
CA TYR A 116 3.49 -15.66 1.00
C TYR A 116 2.38 -16.04 1.98
N GLY A 117 1.20 -15.44 1.88
CA GLY A 117 0.11 -15.69 2.83
C GLY A 117 0.42 -15.12 4.21
N PHE A 118 0.18 -15.89 5.27
CA PHE A 118 0.44 -15.43 6.64
C PHE A 118 1.93 -15.42 6.98
N VAL A 119 2.44 -14.27 7.40
CA VAL A 119 3.86 -14.03 7.68
C VAL A 119 4.05 -13.32 9.02
N LEU A 120 5.22 -13.47 9.62
CA LEU A 120 5.72 -12.50 10.59
C LEU A 120 6.27 -11.30 9.82
N TYR A 121 6.06 -10.09 10.29
CA TYR A 121 6.65 -8.93 9.66
C TYR A 121 7.12 -7.88 10.68
N SER A 122 8.15 -7.15 10.31
CA SER A 122 8.57 -5.93 10.98
C SER A 122 8.70 -4.82 9.94
N ASN A 123 8.26 -3.63 10.29
CA ASN A 123 8.29 -2.48 9.41
C ASN A 123 9.10 -1.35 10.07
N ASN A 124 9.90 -0.67 9.26
CA ASN A 124 10.43 0.64 9.61
C ASN A 124 10.38 1.57 8.39
N ARG A 125 10.82 2.83 8.57
CA ARG A 125 10.83 3.83 7.50
C ARG A 125 11.54 3.39 6.20
N TRP A 126 12.49 2.46 6.30
CA TRP A 126 13.40 2.08 5.21
C TRP A 126 13.05 0.77 4.55
N LYS A 127 12.52 -0.18 5.31
CA LYS A 127 12.27 -1.53 4.82
C LYS A 127 11.12 -2.20 5.56
N LEU A 128 10.38 -2.97 4.81
CA LEU A 128 9.48 -3.99 5.28
C LEU A 128 10.28 -5.29 5.32
N VAL A 129 10.17 -6.05 6.41
CA VAL A 129 10.79 -7.36 6.54
C VAL A 129 9.68 -8.36 6.74
N GLU A 130 9.61 -9.36 5.86
CA GLU A 130 8.56 -10.38 5.88
C GLU A 130 9.19 -11.75 6.04
N THR A 131 8.77 -12.52 7.03
CA THR A 131 9.27 -13.86 7.31
C THR A 131 8.14 -14.86 7.15
N PRO A 132 8.11 -15.59 6.02
CA PRO A 132 7.15 -16.66 5.85
C PRO A 132 7.43 -17.76 6.87
N LEU A 133 6.40 -18.12 7.64
CA LEU A 133 6.46 -19.27 8.52
C LEU A 133 5.94 -20.49 7.76
N ILE A 134 6.68 -21.59 7.83
CA ILE A 134 6.16 -22.90 7.43
C ILE A 134 4.92 -23.25 8.28
N GLU A 135 4.06 -24.13 7.77
CA GLU A 135 2.78 -24.50 8.42
C GLU A 135 2.97 -24.91 9.88
N ALA A 136 3.94 -25.78 10.17
CA ALA A 136 4.30 -26.18 11.53
C ALA A 136 4.70 -25.01 12.44
N GLY A 137 5.40 -24.00 11.89
CA GLY A 137 5.80 -22.81 12.63
C GLY A 137 4.62 -21.89 12.94
N ASN A 138 3.66 -21.80 12.01
CA ASN A 138 2.41 -21.08 12.24
C ASN A 138 1.53 -21.76 13.30
N GLU A 139 1.36 -23.07 13.23
CA GLU A 139 0.61 -23.84 14.22
C GLU A 139 1.25 -23.71 15.61
N GLN A 140 2.57 -23.81 15.68
CA GLN A 140 3.30 -23.61 16.92
C GLN A 140 3.10 -22.19 17.47
N LEU A 141 3.15 -21.15 16.62
CA LEU A 141 2.89 -19.79 17.05
C LEU A 141 1.47 -19.64 17.63
N MET A 142 0.46 -20.25 17.00
CA MET A 142 -0.92 -20.22 17.50
C MET A 142 -1.08 -20.93 18.83
N GLN A 143 -0.40 -22.07 19.01
CA GLN A 143 -0.36 -22.79 20.28
C GLN A 143 0.29 -21.95 21.38
N GLU A 144 1.41 -21.29 21.08
CA GLU A 144 2.12 -20.42 22.02
C GLU A 144 1.29 -19.18 22.40
N VAL A 145 0.51 -18.64 21.47
CA VAL A 145 -0.38 -17.50 21.72
C VAL A 145 -1.72 -17.93 22.35
N GLY A 146 -2.08 -19.22 22.28
CA GLY A 146 -3.30 -19.78 22.84
C GLY A 146 -4.58 -19.47 22.06
N ARG A 147 -4.48 -18.97 20.82
CA ARG A 147 -5.61 -18.72 19.91
C ARG A 147 -5.17 -18.76 18.46
N ASP A 148 -6.14 -18.99 17.56
CA ASP A 148 -5.91 -18.81 16.13
C ASP A 148 -5.85 -17.31 15.79
N LEU A 149 -4.69 -16.85 15.35
CA LEU A 149 -4.45 -15.47 14.93
C LEU A 149 -5.10 -15.12 13.59
N ARG A 150 -5.48 -16.11 12.78
CA ARG A 150 -6.13 -15.92 11.48
C ARG A 150 -7.63 -15.68 11.62
N GLN A 151 -8.20 -16.10 12.75
CA GLN A 151 -9.63 -16.04 12.97
C GLN A 151 -10.12 -14.58 12.98
N GLY A 152 -11.11 -14.29 12.14
CA GLY A 152 -11.69 -12.94 12.02
C GLY A 152 -10.89 -11.99 11.13
N PHE A 153 -9.77 -12.42 10.54
CA PHE A 153 -9.07 -11.62 9.55
C PHE A 153 -9.91 -11.49 8.27
N PHE A 154 -10.16 -10.25 7.87
CA PHE A 154 -10.73 -9.91 6.58
C PHE A 154 -9.73 -9.07 5.81
N PHE A 155 -9.35 -9.55 4.61
CA PHE A 155 -8.40 -8.82 3.78
C PHE A 155 -9.03 -7.49 3.30
N PRO A 156 -8.40 -6.33 3.54
CA PRO A 156 -8.96 -5.02 3.20
C PRO A 156 -8.81 -4.74 1.69
N PHE A 157 -9.54 -5.46 0.85
CA PHE A 157 -9.40 -5.40 -0.62
C PHE A 157 -9.51 -3.98 -1.18
N TRP A 158 -10.34 -3.12 -0.57
CA TRP A 158 -10.49 -1.72 -0.96
C TRP A 158 -9.19 -0.92 -0.87
N ALA A 159 -8.32 -1.23 0.10
CA ALA A 159 -7.02 -0.56 0.24
C ALA A 159 -6.07 -0.85 -0.93
N HIS A 160 -6.33 -1.95 -1.66
CA HIS A 160 -5.48 -2.47 -2.73
C HIS A 160 -6.16 -2.46 -4.12
N ALA A 161 -7.34 -1.84 -4.23
CA ALA A 161 -8.12 -1.80 -5.48
C ALA A 161 -8.78 -0.44 -5.77
N TRP A 162 -8.42 0.61 -5.04
CA TRP A 162 -9.04 1.93 -5.21
C TRP A 162 -8.66 2.62 -6.53
N GLY A 163 -7.65 2.14 -7.27
CA GLY A 163 -7.32 2.63 -8.61
C GLY A 163 -8.49 2.51 -9.60
N TRP A 164 -9.42 1.58 -9.36
CA TRP A 164 -10.67 1.47 -10.14
C TRP A 164 -11.58 2.68 -10.01
N LEU A 165 -11.52 3.44 -8.91
CA LEU A 165 -12.29 4.68 -8.76
C LEU A 165 -11.88 5.72 -9.79
N TYR A 166 -10.59 5.77 -10.14
CA TYR A 166 -10.08 6.65 -11.19
C TYR A 166 -10.62 6.25 -12.57
N VAL A 167 -10.59 4.94 -12.88
CA VAL A 167 -11.14 4.41 -14.14
C VAL A 167 -12.64 4.68 -14.24
N ALA A 168 -13.39 4.42 -13.17
CA ALA A 168 -14.81 4.72 -13.08
C ALA A 168 -15.09 6.21 -13.25
N GLY A 169 -14.27 7.08 -12.65
CA GLY A 169 -14.36 8.53 -12.79
C GLY A 169 -14.16 9.00 -14.23
N ILE A 170 -13.14 8.50 -14.92
CA ILE A 170 -12.89 8.81 -16.34
C ILE A 170 -14.04 8.31 -17.22
N ALA A 171 -14.48 7.06 -17.01
CA ALA A 171 -15.56 6.48 -17.79
C ALA A 171 -16.86 7.29 -17.62
N PHE A 172 -17.18 7.67 -16.38
CA PHE A 172 -18.34 8.49 -16.07
C PHE A 172 -18.24 9.89 -16.70
N TRP A 173 -17.08 10.52 -16.65
CA TRP A 173 -16.84 11.81 -17.30
C TRP A 173 -17.00 11.73 -18.82
N GLY A 174 -16.42 10.70 -19.45
CA GLY A 174 -16.56 10.44 -20.88
C GLY A 174 -18.02 10.22 -21.29
N TRP A 175 -18.79 9.48 -20.48
CA TRP A 175 -20.23 9.29 -20.68
C TRP A 175 -21.03 10.60 -20.60
N LEU A 176 -20.76 11.44 -19.59
CA LEU A 176 -21.39 12.76 -19.47
C LEU A 176 -21.03 13.68 -20.65
N TYR A 177 -19.76 13.66 -21.07
CA TYR A 177 -19.30 14.42 -22.22
C TYR A 177 -20.02 13.98 -23.50
N HIS A 178 -20.06 12.67 -23.77
CA HIS A 178 -20.79 12.10 -24.89
C HIS A 178 -22.26 12.54 -24.91
N ARG A 179 -22.95 12.44 -23.77
CA ARG A 179 -24.34 12.89 -23.64
C ARG A 179 -24.52 14.37 -23.93
N SER A 180 -23.57 15.22 -23.52
CA SER A 180 -23.61 16.66 -23.82
C SER A 180 -23.39 16.97 -25.30
N VAL A 181 -22.54 16.18 -25.97
CA VAL A 181 -22.28 16.32 -27.41
C VAL A 181 -23.48 15.87 -28.23
N VAL A 182 -24.08 14.72 -27.89
CA VAL A 182 -25.31 14.23 -28.54
C VAL A 182 -26.42 15.26 -28.42
N ARG A 183 -26.67 15.78 -27.21
CA ARG A 183 -27.67 16.83 -26.99
C ARG A 183 -27.39 18.10 -27.81
N ARG A 184 -26.13 18.53 -27.90
CA ARG A 184 -25.75 19.67 -28.76
C ARG A 184 -25.97 19.40 -30.25
N ARG A 185 -25.76 18.17 -30.71
CA ARG A 185 -25.99 17.78 -32.11
C ARG A 185 -27.48 17.79 -32.45
N GLU A 186 -28.33 17.32 -31.53
CA GLU A 186 -29.79 17.42 -31.63
C GLU A 186 -30.24 18.91 -31.67
N GLU A 187 -29.69 19.74 -30.78
CA GLU A 187 -29.98 21.19 -30.74
C GLU A 187 -29.54 21.93 -32.02
N LEU A 188 -28.53 21.42 -32.73
CA LEU A 188 -28.01 21.97 -33.99
C LEU A 188 -28.65 21.35 -35.23
N GLY A 189 -29.56 20.39 -35.09
CA GLY A 189 -30.22 19.70 -36.21
C GLY A 189 -29.27 18.88 -37.08
N ILE A 190 -28.11 18.47 -36.54
CA ILE A 190 -27.11 17.65 -37.25
C ILE A 190 -27.49 16.15 -37.22
N LEU A 191 -28.40 15.79 -36.33
CA LEU A 191 -29.13 14.51 -36.25
C LEU A 191 -30.59 14.78 -35.91
#